data_AF-A0A4V2B8U5-F1
#
_entry.id   AF-A0A4V2B8U5-F1
#
_cell.length_a   1.000
_cell.length_b   1.000
_cell.length_c   1.000
_cell.angle_alpha   90.00
_cell.angle_beta   90.00
_cell.angle_gamma   90.00
#
_symmetry.space_group_name_H-M   'P 1'
#
loop_
_entity.id
_entity.type
_entity.pdbx_description
1 polymer ?
#
loop_
_entity_poly.entity_id
_entity_poly.type
_entity_poly.pdbx_seq_one_letter_code
_entity_poly.pdbx_strand_id
1 'polypeptide(L)'
;GLYISANHVYGISGWKSRKAQFFDLGTENPGIFETSQIPPPEGNIGLGNMLIADFPLMHFDIAASASNTTLLPAEDFYLGIIDNQRTQQSPLSKHPEPVTTAVPLKLYDPENRTKANQTWNVAAPGEQAIAVGYPQDINNYPNGAVVYGRILSDAEAQAVIQSLKSVGDVEGNIPYDSAVEFFIASQAIAGMSGGGVFNSTGQLLGIMVRSSDAEKAPKITRVVKLTYIREKMVSYFNSLSQTDQSKIRPFISGELQ
;
A
#
# COMPACT_ATOMS: atom_id res chain seq x y z
N GLY A 1 -9.31 10.40 -2.49
CA GLY A 1 -9.06 9.08 -3.12
C GLY A 1 -8.51 8.15 -2.06
N LEU A 2 -8.96 6.90 -2.03
CA LEU A 2 -8.48 5.89 -1.09
C LEU A 2 -7.19 5.25 -1.61
N TYR A 3 -6.21 5.05 -0.74
CA TYR A 3 -4.98 4.31 -1.05
C TYR A 3 -4.63 3.33 0.08
N ILE A 4 -3.78 2.36 -0.25
CA ILE A 4 -3.22 1.39 0.69
C ILE A 4 -1.71 1.56 0.66
N SER A 5 -1.06 1.50 1.81
CA SER A 5 0.40 1.51 1.93
C SER A 5 0.85 0.62 3.08
N ALA A 6 2.16 0.38 3.20
CA ALA A 6 2.75 -0.49 4.21
C ALA A 6 2.99 0.26 5.53
N ASN A 7 2.75 -0.40 6.67
CA ASN A 7 2.85 0.23 8.00
C ASN A 7 4.27 0.67 8.33
N HIS A 8 5.27 -0.11 7.93
CA HIS A 8 6.66 0.25 8.22
C HIS A 8 7.15 1.49 7.46
N VAL A 9 6.43 1.96 6.43
CA VAL A 9 6.73 3.22 5.72
C VAL A 9 6.37 4.43 6.60
N TYR A 10 5.20 4.40 7.26
CA TYR A 10 4.80 5.43 8.22
C TYR A 10 5.47 5.24 9.59
N GLY A 11 5.97 4.03 9.84
CA GLY A 11 6.56 3.60 11.10
C GLY A 11 5.48 3.18 12.10
N ILE A 12 5.65 1.99 12.68
CA ILE A 12 4.67 1.44 13.65
C ILE A 12 4.45 2.33 14.89
N SER A 13 5.41 3.21 15.22
CA SER A 13 5.31 4.18 16.29
C SER A 13 4.50 5.42 15.94
N GLY A 14 4.23 5.65 14.65
CA GLY A 14 3.37 6.73 14.17
C GLY A 14 1.89 6.50 14.49
N TRP A 15 1.51 5.27 14.86
CA TRP A 15 0.14 4.93 15.26
C TRP A 15 -0.10 5.22 16.74
N LYS A 16 -1.25 5.86 17.05
CA LYS A 16 -1.65 6.13 18.45
C LYS A 16 -1.87 4.85 19.28
N SER A 17 -2.11 3.72 18.61
CA SER A 17 -2.38 2.42 19.20
C SER A 17 -1.87 1.34 18.26
N ARG A 18 -1.65 0.12 18.79
CA ARG A 18 -1.43 -1.09 17.97
C ARG A 18 -2.70 -1.89 17.71
N LYS A 19 -3.83 -1.50 18.30
CA LYS A 19 -5.14 -2.10 18.01
C LYS A 19 -5.77 -1.43 16.80
N ALA A 20 -6.61 -2.15 16.08
CA ALA A 20 -7.35 -1.60 14.94
C ALA A 20 -8.13 -0.34 15.33
N GLN A 21 -7.90 0.74 14.59
CA GLN A 21 -8.55 2.04 14.80
C GLN A 21 -8.68 2.80 13.47
N PHE A 22 -9.62 3.73 13.42
CA PHE A 22 -9.72 4.74 12.36
C PHE A 22 -9.53 6.15 12.94
N PHE A 23 -9.20 7.09 12.06
CA PHE A 23 -9.15 8.52 12.37
C PHE A 23 -10.47 9.15 11.94
N ASP A 24 -11.15 9.83 12.87
CA ASP A 24 -12.36 10.59 12.55
C ASP A 24 -11.99 11.87 11.82
N LEU A 25 -11.83 11.81 10.49
CA LEU A 25 -11.40 12.95 9.67
C LEU A 25 -12.40 14.12 9.64
N GLY A 26 -13.59 13.98 10.26
CA GLY A 26 -14.54 15.08 10.44
C GLY A 26 -14.25 15.92 11.69
N THR A 27 -13.47 15.40 12.64
CA THR A 27 -13.13 16.08 13.91
C THR A 27 -11.64 16.15 14.17
N GLU A 28 -10.86 15.22 13.62
CA GLU A 28 -9.41 15.19 13.62
C GLU A 28 -8.88 15.70 12.28
N ASN A 29 -7.77 16.44 12.30
CA ASN A 29 -7.02 16.79 11.09
C ASN A 29 -5.59 16.22 11.17
N PRO A 30 -5.41 14.90 10.95
CA PRO A 30 -4.09 14.26 10.96
C PRO A 30 -3.32 14.46 9.64
N GLY A 31 -3.78 15.37 8.77
CA GLY A 31 -3.24 15.50 7.42
C GLY A 31 -1.84 16.09 7.38
N ILE A 32 -1.07 15.69 6.37
CA ILE A 32 0.31 16.14 6.16
C ILE A 32 0.60 16.45 4.69
N PHE A 33 1.59 17.32 4.46
CA PHE A 33 2.26 17.53 3.19
C PHE A 33 3.74 17.13 3.32
N GLU A 34 4.03 15.83 3.28
CA GLU A 34 5.42 15.34 3.41
C GLU A 34 5.94 14.68 2.14
N THR A 35 5.40 13.52 1.79
CA THR A 35 6.00 12.66 0.76
C THR A 35 5.06 12.30 -0.39
N SER A 36 3.75 12.44 -0.19
CA SER A 36 2.77 12.02 -1.18
C SER A 36 2.73 12.97 -2.37
N GLN A 37 2.80 12.39 -3.57
CA GLN A 37 2.68 13.07 -4.85
C GLN A 37 1.80 12.22 -5.77
N ILE A 38 1.05 12.87 -6.64
CA ILE A 38 0.37 12.19 -7.76
C ILE A 38 0.74 12.88 -9.06
N PRO A 39 0.82 12.14 -10.19
CA PRO A 39 1.06 12.73 -11.49
C PRO A 39 0.16 13.95 -11.73
N PRO A 40 0.69 15.03 -12.34
CA PRO A 40 -0.12 16.16 -12.75
C PRO A 40 -1.30 15.72 -13.65
N PRO A 41 -2.43 16.45 -13.65
CA PRO A 41 -3.62 16.10 -14.44
C PRO A 41 -3.37 15.94 -15.96
N GLU A 42 -2.28 16.49 -16.48
CA GLU A 42 -1.81 16.36 -17.86
C GLU A 42 -1.00 15.08 -18.14
N GLY A 43 -0.72 14.26 -17.12
CA GLY A 43 -0.07 12.95 -17.27
C GLY A 43 1.44 12.97 -17.36
N ASN A 44 2.09 14.07 -16.98
CA ASN A 44 3.54 14.13 -16.92
C ASN A 44 4.08 13.16 -15.85
N ILE A 45 5.08 12.35 -16.19
CA ILE A 45 5.70 11.37 -15.28
C ILE A 45 6.66 12.01 -14.27
N GLY A 46 7.09 13.26 -14.51
CA GLY A 46 7.89 14.01 -13.55
C GLY A 46 7.02 14.44 -12.37
N LEU A 47 7.21 13.84 -11.19
CA LEU A 47 6.45 14.17 -9.98
C LEU A 47 6.75 15.59 -9.45
N GLY A 48 7.86 16.19 -9.88
CA GLY A 48 8.23 17.56 -9.52
C GLY A 48 8.34 17.74 -8.00
N ASN A 49 8.02 18.93 -7.52
CA ASN A 49 8.04 19.29 -6.10
C ASN A 49 6.63 19.58 -5.55
N MET A 50 5.59 19.13 -6.23
CA MET A 50 4.21 19.36 -5.79
C MET A 50 3.77 18.19 -4.92
N LEU A 51 3.52 18.48 -3.65
CA LEU A 51 2.96 17.54 -2.69
C LEU A 51 1.44 17.59 -2.74
N ILE A 52 0.81 16.46 -2.43
CA ILE A 52 -0.63 16.32 -2.24
C ILE A 52 -0.91 16.01 -0.77
N ALA A 53 -2.04 16.51 -0.26
CA ALA A 53 -2.43 16.26 1.12
C ALA A 53 -2.75 14.77 1.32
N ASP A 54 -2.15 14.20 2.35
CA ASP A 54 -2.30 12.80 2.76
C ASP A 54 -2.87 12.75 4.18
N PHE A 55 -3.85 11.89 4.41
CA PHE A 55 -4.49 11.67 5.68
C PHE A 55 -4.51 10.17 6.01
N PRO A 56 -3.96 9.72 7.15
CA PRO A 56 -4.21 8.37 7.60
C PRO A 56 -5.70 8.17 7.89
N LEU A 57 -6.30 7.09 7.39
CA LEU A 57 -7.71 6.80 7.60
C LEU A 57 -7.92 5.70 8.64
N MET A 58 -7.27 4.56 8.47
CA MET A 58 -7.37 3.45 9.42
C MET A 58 -6.18 2.51 9.34
N HIS A 59 -5.89 1.86 10.46
CA HIS A 59 -4.96 0.75 10.52
C HIS A 59 -5.58 -0.40 11.31
N PHE A 60 -4.96 -1.58 11.19
CA PHE A 60 -5.45 -2.82 11.77
C PHE A 60 -4.62 -3.23 12.99
N ASP A 61 -4.99 -4.35 13.61
CA ASP A 61 -4.24 -4.90 14.73
C ASP A 61 -2.81 -5.25 14.28
N ILE A 62 -1.85 -4.78 15.08
CA ILE A 62 -0.42 -5.04 14.95
C ILE A 62 0.03 -5.72 16.24
N ALA A 63 0.80 -6.80 16.16
CA ALA A 63 1.28 -7.48 17.35
C ALA A 63 2.07 -6.52 18.25
N ALA A 64 1.90 -6.61 19.56
CA ALA A 64 2.62 -5.75 20.52
C ALA A 64 4.15 -5.93 20.44
N SER A 65 4.61 -7.09 19.99
CA SER A 65 6.03 -7.42 19.78
C SER A 65 6.56 -7.03 18.40
N ALA A 66 5.70 -6.59 17.47
CA ALA A 66 6.15 -6.25 16.12
C ALA A 66 7.11 -5.05 16.14
N SER A 67 8.12 -5.12 15.28
CA SER A 67 9.06 -4.04 14.95
C SER A 67 9.05 -3.83 13.44
N ASN A 68 9.76 -2.81 12.93
CA ASN A 68 9.90 -2.62 11.48
C ASN A 68 10.55 -3.83 10.77
N THR A 69 11.28 -4.69 11.49
CA THR A 69 11.92 -5.87 10.92
C THR A 69 11.15 -7.17 11.15
N THR A 70 10.26 -7.22 12.16
CA THR A 70 9.50 -8.43 12.55
C THR A 70 8.01 -8.37 12.21
N LEU A 71 7.54 -7.24 11.66
CA LEU A 71 6.15 -7.08 11.24
C LEU A 71 5.78 -8.12 10.17
N LEU A 72 4.68 -8.82 10.41
CA LEU A 72 4.16 -9.83 9.49
C LEU A 72 3.42 -9.15 8.34
N PRO A 73 3.41 -9.74 7.12
CA PRO A 73 2.62 -9.22 6.01
C PRO A 73 1.14 -8.99 6.36
N ALA A 74 0.58 -9.87 7.20
CA ALA A 74 -0.79 -9.80 7.69
C ALA A 74 -1.10 -8.54 8.51
N GLU A 75 -0.07 -7.83 8.96
CA GLU A 75 -0.11 -6.65 9.82
C GLU A 75 0.57 -5.44 9.16
N ASP A 76 1.11 -5.59 7.94
CA ASP A 76 1.98 -4.57 7.30
C ASP A 76 1.25 -3.74 6.25
N PHE A 77 0.08 -3.22 6.61
CA PHE A 77 -0.66 -2.30 5.77
C PHE A 77 -1.61 -1.39 6.57
N TYR A 78 -1.89 -0.23 5.99
CA TYR A 78 -2.91 0.70 6.46
C TYR A 78 -3.64 1.32 5.26
N LEU A 79 -4.75 1.99 5.54
CA LEU A 79 -5.51 2.76 4.56
C LEU A 79 -5.35 4.25 4.83
N GLY A 80 -5.16 5.02 3.76
CA GLY A 80 -5.08 6.47 3.79
C GLY A 80 -5.93 7.12 2.71
N ILE A 81 -6.07 8.44 2.82
CA ILE A 81 -6.81 9.28 1.89
C ILE A 81 -5.88 10.36 1.34
N ILE A 82 -5.93 10.53 0.03
CA ILE A 82 -5.37 11.69 -0.65
C ILE A 82 -6.47 12.67 -1.07
N ASP A 83 -6.23 13.96 -0.92
CA ASP A 83 -7.16 15.05 -1.25
C ASP A 83 -6.56 16.02 -2.27
N ASN A 84 -7.40 16.79 -2.97
CA ASN A 84 -6.99 17.76 -4.00
C ASN A 84 -6.15 18.94 -3.49
N GLN A 85 -6.01 19.09 -2.18
CA GLN A 85 -5.13 20.10 -1.60
C GLN A 85 -3.68 19.81 -2.00
N ARG A 86 -3.00 20.82 -2.54
CA ARG A 86 -1.65 20.69 -3.10
C ARG A 86 -0.78 21.83 -2.61
N THR A 87 0.49 21.55 -2.37
CA THR A 87 1.46 22.58 -2.01
C THR A 87 2.82 22.29 -2.62
N GLN A 88 3.58 23.33 -2.91
CA GLN A 88 4.97 23.16 -3.30
C GLN A 88 5.79 22.79 -2.05
N GLN A 89 6.62 21.76 -2.17
CA GLN A 89 7.56 21.34 -1.13
C GLN A 89 8.41 22.55 -0.70
N SER A 90 8.49 22.74 0.61
CA SER A 90 9.12 23.90 1.24
C SER A 90 9.81 23.47 2.52
N PRO A 91 10.90 24.13 2.94
CA PRO A 91 11.51 23.90 4.24
C PRO A 91 10.58 24.18 5.42
N LEU A 92 9.54 25.00 5.21
CA LEU A 92 8.54 25.31 6.23
C LEU A 92 7.41 24.27 6.17
N SER A 93 7.12 23.68 7.33
CA SER A 93 5.96 22.79 7.49
C SER A 93 4.68 23.52 7.08
N LYS A 94 3.88 22.86 6.26
CA LYS A 94 2.51 23.25 5.94
C LYS A 94 1.61 22.10 6.32
N HIS A 95 0.45 22.43 6.87
CA HIS A 95 -0.58 21.46 7.19
C HIS A 95 -1.76 21.67 6.25
N PRO A 96 -2.36 20.60 5.72
CA PRO A 96 -3.58 20.71 4.94
C PRO A 96 -4.74 21.14 5.84
N GLU A 97 -5.74 21.75 5.22
CA GLU A 97 -7.06 21.90 5.79
C GLU A 97 -7.74 20.53 5.95
N PRO A 98 -8.82 20.41 6.73
CA PRO A 98 -9.57 19.16 6.84
C PRO A 98 -9.96 18.58 5.47
N VAL A 99 -10.00 17.25 5.39
CA VAL A 99 -10.28 16.52 4.15
C VAL A 99 -11.64 16.93 3.56
N THR A 100 -11.71 17.03 2.23
CA THR A 100 -12.97 17.26 1.50
C THR A 100 -13.27 16.12 0.52
N THR A 101 -14.56 15.77 0.41
CA THR A 101 -15.06 14.76 -0.53
C THR A 101 -15.99 15.34 -1.59
N ALA A 102 -16.21 16.67 -1.57
CA ALA A 102 -17.16 17.35 -2.46
C ALA A 102 -16.67 17.42 -3.91
N VAL A 103 -15.36 17.33 -4.14
CA VAL A 103 -14.75 17.42 -5.47
C VAL A 103 -14.02 16.11 -5.76
N PRO A 104 -14.27 15.46 -6.91
CA PRO A 104 -13.50 14.29 -7.32
C PRO A 104 -11.99 14.57 -7.32
N LEU A 105 -11.20 13.58 -6.92
CA LEU A 105 -9.74 13.68 -6.98
C LEU A 105 -9.31 14.03 -8.42
N LYS A 106 -8.42 15.02 -8.57
CA LYS A 106 -7.84 15.41 -9.85
C LYS A 106 -6.60 14.56 -10.10
N LEU A 107 -6.79 13.48 -10.85
CA LEU A 107 -5.74 12.59 -11.32
C LEU A 107 -5.72 12.55 -12.85
N TYR A 108 -4.55 12.22 -13.42
CA TYR A 108 -4.47 11.83 -14.82
C TYR A 108 -5.02 10.41 -14.98
N ASP A 109 -6.18 10.31 -15.61
CA ASP A 109 -6.87 9.04 -15.86
C ASP A 109 -7.53 9.05 -17.26
N PRO A 110 -6.71 9.04 -18.33
CA PRO A 110 -7.20 9.23 -19.71
C PRO A 110 -8.16 8.12 -20.15
N GLU A 111 -8.01 6.92 -19.59
CA GLU A 111 -8.84 5.75 -19.91
C GLU A 111 -10.01 5.55 -18.94
N ASN A 112 -10.23 6.50 -18.01
CA ASN A 112 -11.25 6.40 -16.95
C ASN A 112 -11.15 5.08 -16.15
N ARG A 113 -9.92 4.62 -15.89
CA ARG A 113 -9.62 3.41 -15.13
C ARG A 113 -10.27 3.45 -13.74
N THR A 114 -10.33 4.62 -13.11
CA THR A 114 -10.96 4.83 -11.80
C THR A 114 -12.49 4.75 -11.83
N LYS A 115 -13.09 4.74 -13.01
CA LYS A 115 -14.55 4.55 -13.20
C LYS A 115 -14.91 3.13 -13.66
N ALA A 116 -13.92 2.26 -13.86
CA ALA A 116 -14.20 0.88 -14.20
C ALA A 116 -14.93 0.16 -13.04
N ASN A 117 -15.79 -0.80 -13.37
CA ASN A 117 -16.55 -1.57 -12.38
C ASN A 117 -15.64 -2.30 -11.37
N GLN A 118 -14.39 -2.61 -11.76
CA GLN A 118 -13.43 -3.25 -10.89
C GLN A 118 -12.04 -2.65 -11.11
N THR A 119 -11.52 -1.98 -10.08
CA THR A 119 -10.16 -1.40 -10.05
C THR A 119 -9.09 -2.39 -9.61
N TRP A 120 -9.52 -3.59 -9.21
CA TRP A 120 -8.68 -4.63 -8.66
C TRP A 120 -9.08 -6.04 -9.07
N ASN A 121 -8.24 -7.03 -8.76
CA ASN A 121 -8.54 -8.44 -9.03
C ASN A 121 -7.82 -9.38 -8.06
N VAL A 122 -8.15 -10.67 -8.14
CA VAL A 122 -7.45 -11.74 -7.42
C VAL A 122 -6.18 -12.10 -8.19
N ALA A 123 -5.05 -12.18 -7.49
CA ALA A 123 -3.80 -12.66 -8.04
C ALA A 123 -3.91 -14.13 -8.52
N ALA A 124 -3.54 -14.40 -9.77
CA ALA A 124 -3.56 -15.75 -10.34
C ALA A 124 -2.15 -16.33 -10.45
N PRO A 125 -1.88 -17.55 -9.92
CA PRO A 125 -0.60 -18.22 -10.12
C PRO A 125 -0.22 -18.34 -11.59
N GLY A 126 1.04 -18.03 -11.91
CA GLY A 126 1.57 -18.07 -13.28
C GLY A 126 1.35 -16.79 -14.09
N GLU A 127 0.49 -15.88 -13.65
CA GLU A 127 0.28 -14.58 -14.30
C GLU A 127 1.52 -13.69 -14.16
N GLN A 128 1.75 -12.80 -15.14
CA GLN A 128 2.76 -11.73 -15.03
C GLN A 128 2.18 -10.54 -14.26
N ALA A 129 2.93 -10.08 -13.26
CA ALA A 129 2.59 -8.92 -12.46
C ALA A 129 3.62 -7.80 -12.65
N ILE A 130 3.12 -6.57 -12.58
CA ILE A 130 3.88 -5.32 -12.64
C ILE A 130 3.84 -4.71 -11.25
N ALA A 131 4.97 -4.60 -10.58
CA ALA A 131 5.09 -3.96 -9.28
C ALA A 131 5.68 -2.56 -9.46
N VAL A 132 4.98 -1.54 -8.98
CA VAL A 132 5.36 -0.13 -9.09
C VAL A 132 5.55 0.45 -7.70
N GLY A 133 6.69 1.09 -7.44
CA GLY A 133 7.00 1.71 -6.16
C GLY A 133 8.04 2.81 -6.30
N TYR A 134 8.35 3.48 -5.19
CA TYR A 134 9.27 4.62 -5.15
C TYR A 134 10.47 4.28 -4.26
N PRO A 135 11.56 3.73 -4.82
CA PRO A 135 12.75 3.38 -4.05
C PRO A 135 13.32 4.56 -3.28
N GLN A 136 14.00 4.27 -2.16
CA GLN A 136 14.74 5.28 -1.40
C GLN A 136 15.93 5.85 -2.20
N ASP A 137 16.42 5.09 -3.17
CA ASP A 137 17.48 5.48 -4.09
C ASP A 137 16.94 6.42 -5.19
N ILE A 138 16.67 7.66 -4.80
CA ILE A 138 16.14 8.70 -5.69
C ILE A 138 17.10 9.13 -6.80
N ASN A 139 18.39 8.81 -6.68
CA ASN A 139 19.38 9.14 -7.70
C ASN A 139 19.24 8.22 -8.92
N ASN A 140 19.07 6.92 -8.68
CA ASN A 140 18.89 5.93 -9.75
C ASN A 140 17.41 5.79 -10.17
N TYR A 141 16.47 6.10 -9.28
CA TYR A 141 15.02 5.95 -9.50
C TYR A 141 14.23 7.24 -9.19
N PRO A 142 14.53 8.38 -9.85
CA PRO A 142 13.95 9.68 -9.52
C PRO A 142 12.43 9.78 -9.73
N ASN A 143 11.86 8.89 -10.55
CA ASN A 143 10.42 8.83 -10.83
C ASN A 143 9.81 7.49 -10.38
N GLY A 144 10.47 6.79 -9.45
CA GLY A 144 10.10 5.44 -9.04
C GLY A 144 10.70 4.36 -9.92
N ALA A 145 10.38 3.12 -9.59
CA ALA A 145 10.84 1.91 -10.25
C ALA A 145 9.68 0.98 -10.57
N VAL A 146 9.88 0.20 -11.63
CA VAL A 146 8.97 -0.87 -12.02
C VAL A 146 9.75 -2.17 -12.03
N VAL A 147 9.20 -3.19 -11.38
CA VAL A 147 9.71 -4.56 -11.44
C VAL A 147 8.63 -5.47 -12.01
N TYR A 148 9.06 -6.45 -12.79
CA TYR A 148 8.17 -7.38 -13.49
C TYR A 148 8.50 -8.79 -13.06
N GLY A 149 7.48 -9.60 -12.78
CA GLY A 149 7.72 -11.00 -12.47
C GLY A 149 6.46 -11.83 -12.47
N ARG A 150 6.67 -13.15 -12.45
CA ARG A 150 5.58 -14.12 -12.41
C ARG A 150 5.06 -14.29 -11.00
N ILE A 151 3.74 -14.33 -10.84
CA ILE A 151 3.08 -14.72 -9.59
C ILE A 151 3.34 -16.21 -9.34
N LEU A 152 3.89 -16.51 -8.17
CA LEU A 152 4.14 -17.89 -7.74
C LEU A 152 2.85 -18.55 -7.26
N SER A 153 2.73 -19.85 -7.51
CA SER A 153 1.74 -20.69 -6.83
C SER A 153 2.07 -20.87 -5.35
N ASP A 154 1.09 -21.22 -4.53
CA ASP A 154 1.31 -21.47 -3.10
C ASP A 154 2.41 -22.52 -2.84
N ALA A 155 2.46 -23.58 -3.65
CA ALA A 155 3.49 -24.61 -3.55
C ALA A 155 4.89 -24.06 -3.88
N GLU A 156 5.01 -23.22 -4.91
CA GLU A 156 6.27 -22.54 -5.25
C GLU A 156 6.68 -21.56 -4.15
N ALA A 157 5.73 -20.78 -3.60
CA ALA A 157 6.00 -19.84 -2.52
C ALA A 157 6.52 -20.55 -1.26
N GLN A 158 5.91 -21.67 -0.88
CA GLN A 158 6.40 -22.52 0.22
C GLN A 158 7.81 -23.06 -0.04
N ALA A 159 8.09 -23.54 -1.25
CA ALA A 159 9.41 -24.03 -1.63
C ALA A 159 10.48 -22.90 -1.60
N VAL A 160 10.10 -21.70 -2.00
CA VAL A 160 10.97 -20.52 -1.93
C VAL A 160 11.29 -20.15 -0.48
N ILE A 161 10.34 -20.21 0.45
CA ILE A 161 10.63 -19.96 1.88
C ILE A 161 11.70 -20.91 2.41
N GLN A 162 11.63 -22.20 2.08
CA GLN A 162 12.68 -23.15 2.48
C GLN A 162 14.04 -22.81 1.85
N SER A 163 14.04 -22.37 0.59
CA SER A 163 15.24 -21.96 -0.12
C SER A 163 15.86 -20.70 0.50
N LEU A 164 15.06 -19.69 0.83
CA LEU A 164 15.48 -18.46 1.54
C LEU A 164 16.10 -18.81 2.90
N LYS A 165 15.44 -19.67 3.67
CA LYS A 165 15.93 -20.12 4.97
C LYS A 165 17.29 -20.83 4.86
N SER A 166 17.48 -21.63 3.81
CA SER A 166 18.74 -22.37 3.59
C SER A 166 19.95 -21.48 3.32
N VAL A 167 19.73 -20.27 2.79
CA VAL A 167 20.79 -19.28 2.51
C VAL A 167 20.86 -18.17 3.57
N GLY A 168 20.08 -18.27 4.65
CA GLY A 168 20.07 -17.30 5.75
C GLY A 168 19.41 -15.97 5.43
N ASP A 169 18.58 -15.90 4.40
CA ASP A 169 17.79 -14.70 4.10
C ASP A 169 16.69 -14.52 5.16
N VAL A 170 16.53 -13.29 5.67
CA VAL A 170 15.60 -12.99 6.77
C VAL A 170 14.14 -13.23 6.40
N GLU A 171 13.79 -13.12 5.12
CA GLU A 171 12.44 -13.38 4.63
C GLU A 171 12.08 -14.87 4.72
N GLY A 172 13.08 -15.76 4.77
CA GLY A 172 12.90 -17.19 5.03
C GLY A 172 12.47 -17.52 6.47
N ASN A 173 12.58 -16.57 7.41
CA ASN A 173 12.11 -16.75 8.79
C ASN A 173 10.63 -16.40 8.96
N ILE A 174 10.02 -15.74 7.98
CA ILE A 174 8.61 -15.37 8.00
C ILE A 174 7.84 -16.51 7.32
N PRO A 175 6.86 -17.15 7.98
CA PRO A 175 6.01 -18.14 7.33
C PRO A 175 5.29 -17.53 6.12
N TYR A 176 5.01 -18.36 5.12
CA TYR A 176 4.13 -17.98 4.03
C TYR A 176 2.68 -18.29 4.44
N ASP A 177 1.80 -17.29 4.30
CA ASP A 177 0.35 -17.46 4.52
C ASP A 177 -0.42 -17.16 3.23
N SER A 178 -0.94 -18.22 2.60
CA SER A 178 -1.66 -18.08 1.34
C SER A 178 -3.02 -17.40 1.46
N ALA A 179 -3.58 -17.22 2.65
CA ALA A 179 -4.77 -16.39 2.83
C ALA A 179 -4.44 -14.89 2.76
N VAL A 180 -3.21 -14.53 3.14
CA VAL A 180 -2.78 -13.13 3.32
C VAL A 180 -2.02 -12.61 2.11
N GLU A 181 -1.13 -13.41 1.54
CA GLU A 181 -0.10 -12.92 0.61
C GLU A 181 0.15 -13.86 -0.58
N PHE A 182 0.78 -13.30 -1.59
CA PHE A 182 1.38 -14.04 -2.71
C PHE A 182 2.78 -13.50 -2.99
N PHE A 183 3.58 -14.29 -3.69
CA PHE A 183 4.93 -13.87 -4.09
C PHE A 183 4.97 -13.58 -5.59
N ILE A 184 5.76 -12.57 -5.95
CA ILE A 184 6.23 -12.36 -7.31
C ILE A 184 7.68 -12.85 -7.38
N ALA A 185 8.02 -13.59 -8.43
CA ALA A 185 9.39 -14.01 -8.74
C ALA A 185 10.23 -12.86 -9.31
N SER A 186 10.39 -11.80 -8.53
CA SER A 186 11.24 -10.63 -8.81
C SER A 186 11.67 -10.02 -7.49
N GLN A 187 12.84 -9.38 -7.46
CA GLN A 187 13.29 -8.60 -6.31
C GLN A 187 12.77 -7.16 -6.46
N ALA A 188 12.08 -6.66 -5.45
CA ALA A 188 11.78 -5.24 -5.32
C ALA A 188 12.98 -4.51 -4.72
N ILE A 189 13.05 -3.21 -4.97
CA ILE A 189 14.14 -2.34 -4.52
C ILE A 189 13.75 -1.76 -3.17
N ALA A 190 14.73 -1.59 -2.27
CA ALA A 190 14.52 -0.95 -0.97
C ALA A 190 13.78 0.40 -1.12
N GLY A 191 12.67 0.54 -0.39
CA GLY A 191 11.77 1.70 -0.49
C GLY A 191 10.53 1.49 -1.35
N MET A 192 10.44 0.43 -2.17
CA MET A 192 9.23 0.15 -2.96
C MET A 192 8.03 -0.34 -2.13
N SER A 193 8.21 -0.60 -0.83
CA SER A 193 7.12 -1.00 0.07
C SER A 193 5.97 0.00 0.09
N GLY A 194 4.74 -0.50 0.18
CA GLY A 194 3.52 0.27 -0.02
C GLY A 194 3.16 0.49 -1.49
N GLY A 195 4.06 0.24 -2.43
CA GLY A 195 3.81 0.29 -3.86
C GLY A 195 2.84 -0.80 -4.34
N GLY A 196 2.05 -0.48 -5.36
CA GLY A 196 1.02 -1.36 -5.91
C GLY A 196 1.58 -2.44 -6.83
N VAL A 197 0.92 -3.60 -6.83
CA VAL A 197 1.15 -4.69 -7.77
C VAL A 197 -0.05 -4.83 -8.68
N PHE A 198 0.17 -4.85 -9.98
CA PHE A 198 -0.89 -4.82 -10.99
C PHE A 198 -0.78 -6.00 -11.95
N ASN A 199 -1.92 -6.47 -12.46
CA ASN A 199 -1.93 -7.35 -13.61
C ASN A 199 -1.76 -6.59 -14.93
N SER A 200 -1.72 -7.32 -16.04
CA SER A 200 -1.60 -6.78 -17.40
C SER A 200 -2.73 -5.82 -17.82
N THR A 201 -3.87 -5.84 -17.13
CA THR A 201 -5.02 -4.94 -17.38
C THR A 201 -5.02 -3.70 -16.46
N GLY A 202 -3.98 -3.53 -15.64
CA GLY A 202 -3.89 -2.43 -14.67
C GLY A 202 -4.88 -2.58 -13.50
N GLN A 203 -5.27 -3.80 -13.14
CA GLN A 203 -6.00 -4.09 -11.90
C GLN A 203 -5.02 -4.29 -10.75
N LEU A 204 -5.26 -3.60 -9.62
CA LEU A 204 -4.49 -3.80 -8.40
C LEU A 204 -4.72 -5.22 -7.85
N LEU A 205 -3.65 -5.92 -7.53
CA LEU A 205 -3.66 -7.28 -6.96
C LEU A 205 -3.30 -7.27 -5.47
N GLY A 206 -2.54 -6.26 -5.04
CA GLY A 206 -2.03 -6.14 -3.70
C GLY A 206 -0.97 -5.05 -3.58
N ILE A 207 -0.35 -4.93 -2.40
CA ILE A 207 0.75 -4.01 -2.16
C ILE A 207 2.02 -4.75 -1.75
N MET A 208 3.16 -4.29 -2.24
CA MET A 208 4.47 -4.81 -1.84
C MET A 208 4.73 -4.43 -0.39
N VAL A 209 5.22 -5.38 0.40
CA VAL A 209 5.58 -5.12 1.80
C VAL A 209 7.03 -5.48 2.09
N ARG A 210 7.56 -6.52 1.44
CA ARG A 210 8.90 -7.03 1.72
C ARG A 210 9.51 -7.67 0.48
N SER A 211 10.82 -7.80 0.42
CA SER A 211 11.53 -8.46 -0.67
C SER A 211 12.76 -9.15 -0.12
N SER A 212 13.14 -10.29 -0.70
CA SER A 212 14.43 -10.92 -0.44
C SER A 212 15.56 -9.97 -0.87
N ASP A 213 16.62 -9.87 -0.11
CA ASP A 213 17.76 -8.99 -0.39
C ASP A 213 19.11 -9.71 -0.39
N ALA A 214 19.18 -10.94 0.13
CA ALA A 214 20.44 -11.68 0.15
C ALA A 214 20.94 -12.00 -1.27
N GLU A 215 22.25 -11.88 -1.49
CA GLU A 215 22.88 -12.01 -2.81
C GLU A 215 22.54 -13.35 -3.48
N LYS A 216 22.57 -14.44 -2.72
CA LYS A 216 22.34 -15.82 -3.18
C LYS A 216 20.91 -16.31 -2.98
N ALA A 217 20.01 -15.47 -2.48
CA ALA A 217 18.61 -15.83 -2.28
C ALA A 217 17.84 -15.87 -3.60
N PRO A 218 16.83 -16.76 -3.72
CA PRO A 218 15.78 -16.60 -4.72
C PRO A 218 15.19 -15.19 -4.64
N LYS A 219 15.07 -14.53 -5.78
CA LYS A 219 14.57 -13.16 -5.84
C LYS A 219 13.06 -13.14 -5.81
N ILE A 220 12.50 -12.75 -4.67
CA ILE A 220 11.05 -12.61 -4.47
C ILE A 220 10.65 -11.29 -3.84
N THR A 221 9.42 -10.89 -4.13
CA THR A 221 8.70 -9.80 -3.49
C THR A 221 7.45 -10.37 -2.85
N ARG A 222 7.27 -10.12 -1.55
CA ARG A 222 6.06 -10.45 -0.80
C ARG A 222 5.01 -9.37 -1.00
N VAL A 223 3.81 -9.79 -1.32
CA VAL A 223 2.69 -8.91 -1.65
C VAL A 223 1.48 -9.28 -0.82
N VAL A 224 0.94 -8.34 -0.06
CA VAL A 224 -0.32 -8.54 0.68
C VAL A 224 -1.47 -8.47 -0.32
N LYS A 225 -2.29 -9.52 -0.35
CA LYS A 225 -3.44 -9.64 -1.25
C LYS A 225 -4.44 -8.54 -0.98
N LEU A 226 -4.93 -7.92 -2.05
CA LEU A 226 -6.01 -6.95 -1.91
C LEU A 226 -7.30 -7.58 -1.35
N THR A 227 -7.57 -8.84 -1.68
CA THR A 227 -8.71 -9.57 -1.10
C THR A 227 -8.66 -9.59 0.43
N TYR A 228 -7.48 -9.90 0.99
CA TYR A 228 -7.25 -9.90 2.43
C TYR A 228 -7.40 -8.49 3.04
N ILE A 229 -6.82 -7.47 2.39
CA ILE A 229 -6.93 -6.07 2.82
C ILE A 229 -8.41 -5.62 2.86
N ARG A 230 -9.16 -5.93 1.80
CA ARG A 230 -10.59 -5.61 1.69
C ARG A 230 -11.40 -6.34 2.75
N GLU A 231 -11.17 -7.64 2.96
CA GLU A 231 -11.84 -8.43 4.00
C GLU A 231 -11.59 -7.86 5.39
N LYS A 232 -10.34 -7.47 5.70
CA LYS A 232 -9.97 -6.81 6.96
C LYS A 232 -10.68 -5.47 7.13
N MET A 233 -10.70 -4.64 6.09
CA MET A 233 -11.41 -3.36 6.10
C MET A 233 -12.92 -3.55 6.33
N VAL A 234 -13.57 -4.46 5.59
CA VAL A 234 -15.01 -4.73 5.71
C VAL A 234 -15.34 -5.31 7.08
N SER A 235 -14.56 -6.27 7.57
CA SER A 235 -14.75 -6.85 8.90
C SER A 235 -14.61 -5.80 10.00
N TYR A 236 -13.62 -4.91 9.89
CA TYR A 236 -13.44 -3.81 10.84
C TYR A 236 -14.61 -2.83 10.76
N PHE A 237 -15.00 -2.38 9.57
CA PHE A 237 -16.15 -1.51 9.38
C PHE A 237 -17.45 -2.08 9.99
N ASN A 238 -17.68 -3.37 9.80
CA ASN A 238 -18.88 -4.04 10.33
C ASN A 238 -18.87 -4.21 11.86
N SER A 239 -17.72 -4.11 12.53
CA SER A 239 -17.65 -4.16 14.00
C SER A 239 -17.88 -2.80 14.66
N LEU A 240 -17.84 -1.71 13.89
CA LEU A 240 -18.04 -0.36 14.37
C LEU A 240 -19.50 -0.04 14.70
N SER A 241 -19.70 0.96 15.55
CA SER A 241 -21.01 1.54 15.80
C SER A 241 -21.58 2.16 14.52
N GLN A 242 -22.91 2.28 14.40
CA GLN A 242 -23.54 2.94 13.25
C GLN A 242 -23.07 4.40 13.09
N THR A 243 -22.82 5.08 14.20
CA THR A 243 -22.27 6.44 14.21
C THR A 243 -20.89 6.46 13.56
N ASP A 244 -20.01 5.55 13.94
CA ASP A 244 -18.64 5.49 13.39
C ASP A 244 -18.61 5.00 11.95
N GLN A 245 -19.46 4.04 11.61
CA GLN A 245 -19.67 3.64 10.21
C GLN A 245 -20.06 4.84 9.33
N SER A 246 -20.92 5.73 9.82
CA SER A 246 -21.37 6.91 9.08
C SER A 246 -20.24 7.91 8.80
N LYS A 247 -19.23 7.97 9.68
CA LYS A 247 -18.05 8.84 9.52
C LYS A 247 -17.08 8.33 8.46
N ILE A 248 -16.89 7.01 8.37
CA ILE A 248 -15.92 6.39 7.46
C ILE A 248 -16.52 6.13 6.07
N ARG A 249 -17.83 5.85 6.01
CA ARG A 249 -18.53 5.46 4.78
C ARG A 249 -18.27 6.38 3.58
N PRO A 250 -18.17 7.73 3.70
CA PRO A 250 -17.85 8.59 2.56
C PRO A 250 -16.53 8.25 1.86
N PHE A 251 -15.59 7.62 2.57
CA PHE A 251 -14.24 7.33 2.07
C PHE A 251 -14.06 5.94 1.48
N ILE A 252 -14.89 4.97 1.90
CA ILE A 252 -14.72 3.55 1.54
C ILE A 252 -15.92 2.93 0.83
N SER A 253 -16.99 3.70 0.58
CA SER A 253 -18.26 3.17 0.05
C SER A 253 -18.13 2.37 -1.26
N GLY A 254 -17.16 2.69 -2.11
CA GLY A 254 -16.86 1.95 -3.33
C GLY A 254 -16.34 0.53 -3.09
N GLU A 255 -15.73 0.28 -1.93
CA GLU A 255 -15.10 -0.99 -1.58
C GLU A 255 -15.98 -1.89 -0.70
N LEU A 256 -17.12 -1.37 -0.23
CA LEU A 256 -18.10 -2.10 0.60
C LEU A 256 -19.09 -2.96 -0.21
N GLN A 257 -19.11 -2.82 -1.54
CA GLN A 257 -20.00 -3.55 -2.45
C GLN A 257 -19.45 -4.92 -2.80
#